data_AF-A0A9D8XHX3-F1
#
_entry.id   AF-A0A9D8XHX3-F1
#
_cell.length_a   1.000
_cell.length_b   1.000
_cell.length_c   1.000
_cell.angle_alpha   90.00
_cell.angle_beta   90.00
_cell.angle_gamma   90.00
#
_symmetry.space_group_name_H-M   'P 1'
#
loop_
_entity.id
_entity.type
_entity.pdbx_description
1 polymer ?
#
loop_
_entity_poly.entity_id
_entity_poly.type
_entity_poly.pdbx_seq_one_letter_code
_entity_poly.pdbx_strand_id
1 'polypeptide(L)'
;MIKFLDLQAITAKYQDEISQAVGRVVQSGWYLQGKADADFEADYARFIGSDYCVGCANGLDALILIFRAYLELGYLQPGDEVLVPANTFIASVLAITENNLKPVLVEPDPETLQFDETRVEALITPRTKALCLVHLYGRNAYTPAIAALCEQHHLLLVEDNAQAHGCRCGELRTGALGHASGHSFYPGKNLGALGDGGAVTTNDKALADTIRAVAKSGSQAKYGFNYAGRNSRLDD
;
A
#
# COMPACT_ATOMS: atom_id res chain seq x y z
N MET A 1 -31.70 -14.15 -6.65
CA MET A 1 -30.41 -13.77 -7.26
C MET A 1 -29.33 -14.04 -6.22
N ILE A 2 -28.26 -14.77 -6.54
CA ILE A 2 -27.12 -14.98 -5.62
C ILE A 2 -26.15 -13.83 -5.86
N LYS A 3 -25.91 -13.00 -4.82
CA LYS A 3 -24.93 -11.91 -4.90
C LYS A 3 -23.52 -12.49 -4.87
N PHE A 4 -22.62 -11.99 -5.71
CA PHE A 4 -21.20 -12.39 -5.70
C PHE A 4 -20.51 -12.00 -4.38
N LEU A 5 -20.77 -10.78 -3.89
CA LEU A 5 -20.36 -10.30 -2.57
C LEU A 5 -21.52 -9.49 -1.96
N ASP A 6 -22.04 -9.92 -0.81
CA ASP A 6 -23.14 -9.22 -0.12
C ASP A 6 -22.63 -8.32 1.01
N LEU A 7 -22.16 -7.14 0.65
CA LEU A 7 -21.65 -6.15 1.62
C LEU A 7 -22.72 -5.73 2.64
N GLN A 8 -23.99 -5.66 2.23
CA GLN A 8 -25.09 -5.33 3.13
C GLN A 8 -25.23 -6.37 4.24
N ALA A 9 -25.12 -7.67 3.92
CA ALA A 9 -25.18 -8.73 4.91
C ALA A 9 -23.99 -8.72 5.88
N ILE A 10 -22.83 -8.22 5.44
CA ILE A 10 -21.65 -8.06 6.29
C ILE A 10 -21.83 -6.86 7.22
N THR A 11 -22.15 -5.69 6.68
CA THR A 11 -22.28 -4.44 7.47
C THR A 11 -23.45 -4.49 8.44
N ALA A 12 -24.54 -5.17 8.09
CA ALA A 12 -25.70 -5.36 9.00
C ALA A 12 -25.31 -6.04 10.32
N LYS A 13 -24.27 -6.88 10.35
CA LYS A 13 -23.78 -7.54 11.58
C LYS A 13 -23.16 -6.57 12.58
N TYR A 14 -22.69 -5.42 12.10
CA TYR A 14 -21.98 -4.41 12.88
C TYR A 14 -22.69 -3.05 12.83
N GLN A 15 -23.99 -3.04 12.49
CA GLN A 15 -24.74 -1.82 12.21
C GLN A 15 -24.69 -0.81 13.35
N ASP A 16 -24.86 -1.27 14.60
CA ASP A 16 -24.87 -0.40 15.77
C ASP A 16 -23.48 0.21 16.01
N GLU A 17 -22.41 -0.58 15.91
CA GLU A 17 -21.03 -0.12 16.07
C GLU A 17 -20.65 0.91 15.00
N ILE A 18 -20.97 0.61 13.73
CA ILE A 18 -20.75 1.51 12.59
C ILE A 18 -21.53 2.81 12.79
N SER A 19 -22.82 2.73 13.11
CA SER A 19 -23.68 3.92 13.29
C SER A 19 -23.19 4.82 14.41
N GLN A 20 -22.70 4.22 15.51
CA GLN A 20 -22.10 4.97 16.61
C GLN A 20 -20.77 5.61 16.21
N ALA A 21 -19.92 4.91 15.45
CA ALA A 21 -18.65 5.46 14.97
C ALA A 21 -18.87 6.67 14.05
N VAL A 22 -19.71 6.51 13.02
CA VAL A 22 -20.10 7.61 12.12
C VAL A 22 -20.74 8.75 12.90
N GLY A 23 -21.64 8.44 13.85
CA GLY A 23 -22.29 9.44 14.69
C GLY A 23 -21.30 10.28 15.50
N ARG A 24 -20.24 9.67 16.06
CA ARG A 24 -19.19 10.38 16.78
C ARG A 24 -18.44 11.37 15.89
N VAL A 25 -18.06 10.95 14.68
CA VAL A 25 -17.35 11.82 13.72
C VAL A 25 -18.24 12.99 13.30
N VAL A 26 -19.49 12.70 12.89
CA VAL A 26 -20.46 13.73 12.47
C VAL A 26 -20.72 14.76 13.57
N GLN A 27 -20.90 14.32 14.80
CA GLN A 27 -21.14 15.22 15.94
C GLN A 27 -19.90 16.03 16.35
N SER A 28 -18.69 15.53 16.06
CA SER A 28 -17.44 16.22 16.39
C SER A 28 -17.17 17.45 15.51
N GLY A 29 -17.68 17.44 14.27
CA GLY A 29 -17.37 18.47 13.27
C GLY A 29 -15.95 18.38 12.69
N TRP A 30 -15.22 17.29 12.97
CA TRP A 30 -13.85 17.05 12.51
C TRP A 30 -13.81 15.80 11.62
N TYR A 31 -13.52 15.99 10.34
CA TYR A 31 -13.73 14.97 9.29
C TYR A 31 -12.45 14.52 8.58
N LEU A 32 -11.32 15.14 8.88
CA LEU A 32 -10.05 14.90 8.21
C LEU A 32 -8.91 14.98 9.21
N GLN A 33 -8.06 13.95 9.27
CA GLN A 33 -6.85 13.93 10.10
C GLN A 33 -7.14 14.16 11.59
N GLY A 34 -8.23 13.60 12.07
CA GLY A 34 -8.71 13.66 13.44
C GLY A 34 -8.33 12.42 14.24
N LYS A 35 -9.14 12.14 15.25
CA LYS A 35 -8.86 11.07 16.20
C LYS A 35 -9.10 9.69 15.59
N ALA A 36 -10.11 9.53 14.74
CA ALA A 36 -10.45 8.23 14.18
C ALA A 36 -9.34 7.75 13.22
N ASP A 37 -8.82 8.66 12.39
CA ASP A 37 -7.64 8.42 11.56
C ASP A 37 -6.42 8.01 12.41
N ALA A 38 -6.12 8.77 13.47
CA ALA A 38 -4.95 8.50 14.31
C ALA A 38 -5.05 7.17 15.06
N ASP A 39 -6.23 6.83 15.58
CA ASP A 39 -6.49 5.55 16.24
C ASP A 39 -6.37 4.40 15.22
N PHE A 40 -6.95 4.56 14.03
CA PHE A 40 -6.88 3.57 12.96
C PHE A 40 -5.43 3.33 12.52
N GLU A 41 -4.64 4.37 12.26
CA GLU A 41 -3.23 4.22 11.89
C GLU A 41 -2.46 3.43 12.97
N ALA A 42 -2.65 3.75 14.25
CA ALA A 42 -1.99 3.06 15.34
C ALA A 42 -2.41 1.59 15.47
N ASP A 43 -3.70 1.31 15.34
CA ASP A 43 -4.26 -0.04 15.44
C ASP A 43 -3.89 -0.90 14.23
N TYR A 44 -3.90 -0.32 13.02
CA TYR A 44 -3.57 -1.02 11.80
C TYR A 44 -2.07 -1.33 11.72
N ALA A 45 -1.19 -0.39 12.12
CA ALA A 45 0.24 -0.64 12.24
C ALA A 45 0.52 -1.83 13.18
N ARG A 46 -0.14 -1.85 14.35
CA ARG A 46 -0.05 -2.96 15.31
C ARG A 46 -0.60 -4.27 14.77
N PHE A 47 -1.73 -4.23 14.05
CA PHE A 47 -2.35 -5.41 13.46
C PHE A 47 -1.45 -6.04 12.40
N ILE A 48 -0.87 -5.23 11.51
CA ILE A 48 0.03 -5.70 10.46
C ILE A 48 1.38 -6.15 11.04
N GLY A 49 1.88 -5.45 12.07
CA GLY A 49 3.19 -5.70 12.66
C GLY A 49 4.28 -4.79 12.08
N SER A 50 3.91 -3.55 11.76
CA SER A 50 4.79 -2.48 11.29
C SER A 50 4.84 -1.34 12.29
N ASP A 51 5.90 -0.54 12.30
CA ASP A 51 6.05 0.60 13.23
C ASP A 51 5.15 1.79 12.85
N TYR A 52 4.92 2.02 11.56
CA TYR A 52 4.17 3.17 11.06
C TYR A 52 3.07 2.77 10.09
N CYS A 53 1.94 3.46 10.18
CA CYS A 53 0.86 3.46 9.19
C CYS A 53 0.51 4.91 8.81
N VAL A 54 0.25 5.16 7.53
CA VAL A 54 -0.21 6.46 7.01
C VAL A 54 -1.45 6.24 6.17
N GLY A 55 -2.60 6.75 6.61
CA GLY A 55 -3.86 6.71 5.87
C GLY A 55 -3.83 7.60 4.61
N CYS A 56 -4.41 7.12 3.52
CA CYS A 56 -4.51 7.83 2.25
C CYS A 56 -5.84 7.50 1.53
N ALA A 57 -6.09 8.15 0.39
CA ALA A 57 -7.41 8.13 -0.23
C ALA A 57 -7.80 6.76 -0.81
N ASN A 58 -6.83 5.97 -1.29
CA ASN A 58 -7.07 4.64 -1.88
C ASN A 58 -5.75 3.86 -2.01
N GLY A 59 -5.84 2.59 -2.42
CA GLY A 59 -4.66 1.73 -2.59
C GLY A 59 -3.74 2.10 -3.76
N LEU A 60 -4.26 2.73 -4.82
CA LEU A 60 -3.42 3.25 -5.91
C LEU A 60 -2.56 4.41 -5.39
N ASP A 61 -3.17 5.36 -4.68
CA ASP A 61 -2.46 6.46 -4.04
C ASP A 61 -1.45 5.96 -3.01
N ALA A 62 -1.73 4.90 -2.26
CA ALA A 62 -0.76 4.32 -1.34
C ALA A 62 0.55 3.95 -2.06
N LEU A 63 0.45 3.24 -3.20
CA LEU A 63 1.62 2.88 -4.00
C LEU A 63 2.28 4.10 -4.65
N ILE A 64 1.49 5.05 -5.17
CA ILE A 64 2.04 6.29 -5.75
C ILE A 64 2.84 7.06 -4.70
N LEU A 65 2.32 7.17 -3.48
CA LEU A 65 2.96 7.89 -2.38
C LEU A 65 4.26 7.21 -1.93
N ILE A 66 4.30 5.87 -1.89
CA ILE A 66 5.53 5.11 -1.59
C ILE A 66 6.62 5.44 -2.61
N PHE A 67 6.33 5.27 -3.91
CA PHE A 67 7.31 5.54 -4.96
C PHE A 67 7.70 7.02 -5.02
N ARG A 68 6.74 7.94 -4.82
CA ARG A 68 7.02 9.37 -4.74
C ARG A 68 7.97 9.68 -3.59
N ALA A 69 7.71 9.15 -2.40
CA ALA A 69 8.54 9.40 -1.24
C ALA A 69 9.96 8.85 -1.42
N TYR A 70 10.12 7.67 -2.05
CA TYR A 70 11.45 7.17 -2.40
C TYR A 70 12.20 8.05 -3.42
N LEU A 71 11.51 8.69 -4.36
CA LEU A 71 12.10 9.70 -5.25
C LEU A 71 12.55 10.94 -4.46
N GLU A 72 11.68 11.48 -3.59
CA GLU A 72 11.99 12.67 -2.78
C GLU A 72 13.16 12.43 -1.80
N LEU A 73 13.29 11.20 -1.30
CA LEU A 73 14.39 10.78 -0.42
C LEU A 73 15.67 10.39 -1.19
N GLY A 74 15.63 10.35 -2.53
CA GLY A 74 16.78 10.04 -3.37
C GLY A 74 17.13 8.55 -3.48
N TYR A 75 16.27 7.65 -3.01
CA TYR A 75 16.46 6.21 -3.19
C TYR A 75 16.10 5.72 -4.60
N LEU A 76 15.20 6.44 -5.26
CA LEU A 76 14.84 6.23 -6.66
C LEU A 76 15.07 7.51 -7.47
N GLN A 77 15.17 7.36 -8.78
CA GLN A 77 15.26 8.44 -9.75
C GLN A 77 14.29 8.20 -10.92
N PRO A 78 13.81 9.26 -11.59
CA PRO A 78 13.00 9.11 -12.79
C PRO A 78 13.71 8.22 -13.83
N GLY A 79 12.98 7.28 -14.41
CA GLY A 79 13.49 6.29 -15.36
C GLY A 79 14.04 5.01 -14.73
N ASP A 80 14.16 4.92 -13.40
CA ASP A 80 14.48 3.67 -12.72
C ASP A 80 13.39 2.62 -12.99
N GLU A 81 13.83 1.36 -13.07
CA GLU A 81 13.03 0.21 -13.41
C GLU A 81 12.48 -0.46 -12.14
N VAL A 82 11.19 -0.75 -12.16
CA VAL A 82 10.46 -1.45 -11.08
C VAL A 82 9.89 -2.74 -11.64
N LEU A 83 10.35 -3.88 -11.09
CA LEU A 83 9.78 -5.19 -11.42
C LEU A 83 8.36 -5.27 -10.88
N VAL A 84 7.42 -5.80 -11.65
CA VAL A 84 6.00 -5.92 -11.25
C VAL A 84 5.35 -7.11 -11.98
N PRO A 85 4.44 -7.87 -11.34
CA PRO A 85 3.75 -8.98 -12.01
C PRO A 85 2.93 -8.50 -13.21
N ALA A 86 3.01 -9.20 -14.33
CA ALA A 86 2.29 -8.87 -15.57
C ALA A 86 0.77 -9.06 -15.44
N ASN A 87 0.32 -9.95 -14.54
CA ASN A 87 -1.09 -10.29 -14.32
C ASN A 87 -1.77 -9.49 -13.19
N THR A 88 -1.10 -8.49 -12.61
CA THR A 88 -1.69 -7.67 -11.55
C THR A 88 -2.79 -6.74 -12.07
N PHE A 89 -3.57 -6.17 -11.15
CA PHE A 89 -4.46 -5.07 -11.48
C PHE A 89 -3.65 -3.84 -11.90
N ILE A 90 -4.16 -3.09 -12.89
CA ILE A 90 -3.45 -1.98 -13.54
C ILE A 90 -2.92 -0.91 -12.57
N ALA A 91 -3.51 -0.76 -11.38
CA ALA A 91 -3.08 0.19 -10.36
C ALA A 91 -1.59 0.05 -9.98
N SER A 92 -1.05 -1.17 -9.89
CA SER A 92 0.37 -1.35 -9.54
C SER A 92 1.28 -0.74 -10.60
N VAL A 93 0.90 -0.85 -11.89
CA VAL A 93 1.63 -0.26 -13.03
C VAL A 93 1.43 1.26 -13.09
N LEU A 94 0.20 1.75 -12.86
CA LEU A 94 -0.10 3.18 -12.84
C LEU A 94 0.71 3.90 -11.76
N ALA A 95 0.86 3.31 -10.58
CA ALA A 95 1.64 3.89 -9.49
C ALA A 95 3.13 4.10 -9.86
N ILE A 96 3.68 3.17 -10.64
CA ILE A 96 5.05 3.23 -11.15
C ILE A 96 5.15 4.33 -12.21
N THR A 97 4.29 4.32 -13.22
CA THR A 97 4.38 5.26 -14.35
C THR A 97 4.05 6.70 -13.97
N GLU A 98 3.13 6.92 -13.02
CA GLU A 98 2.79 8.26 -12.50
C GLU A 98 3.98 8.93 -11.78
N ASN A 99 4.93 8.13 -11.31
CA ASN A 99 6.18 8.60 -10.72
C ASN A 99 7.33 8.69 -11.73
N ASN A 100 7.05 8.60 -13.03
CA ASN A 100 8.04 8.54 -14.11
C ASN A 100 9.05 7.40 -13.95
N LEU A 101 8.68 6.34 -13.24
CA LEU A 101 9.43 5.09 -13.17
C LEU A 101 9.00 4.18 -14.32
N LYS A 102 9.83 3.19 -14.63
CA LYS A 102 9.59 2.25 -15.73
C LYS A 102 9.17 0.88 -15.19
N PRO A 103 7.92 0.43 -15.41
CA PRO A 103 7.53 -0.92 -15.04
C PRO A 103 8.24 -1.93 -15.94
N VAL A 104 8.80 -2.97 -15.34
CA VAL A 104 9.34 -4.15 -16.02
C VAL A 104 8.45 -5.32 -15.63
N LEU A 105 7.63 -5.76 -16.60
CA LEU A 105 6.63 -6.79 -16.38
C LEU A 105 7.29 -8.17 -16.29
N VAL A 106 6.95 -8.91 -15.24
CA VAL A 106 7.40 -10.29 -15.02
C VAL A 106 6.19 -11.20 -15.05
N GLU A 107 6.24 -12.24 -15.88
CA GLU A 107 5.17 -13.23 -15.96
C GLU A 107 4.95 -13.92 -14.59
N PRO A 108 3.70 -14.23 -14.21
CA PRO A 108 3.44 -14.96 -12.99
C PRO A 108 3.73 -16.47 -13.14
N ASP A 109 3.86 -17.14 -12.02
CA ASP A 109 3.80 -18.60 -11.97
C ASP A 109 2.36 -19.04 -12.29
N PRO A 110 2.14 -19.94 -13.27
CA PRO A 110 0.80 -20.31 -13.72
C PRO A 110 0.00 -21.13 -12.71
N GLU A 111 0.65 -21.76 -11.71
CA GLU A 111 -0.01 -22.55 -10.66
C GLU A 111 -0.43 -21.67 -9.48
N THR A 112 0.38 -20.66 -9.14
CA THR A 112 0.13 -19.80 -7.98
C THR A 112 -0.54 -18.48 -8.35
N LEU A 113 -0.39 -18.05 -9.60
CA LEU A 113 -0.73 -16.73 -10.13
C LEU A 113 0.00 -15.57 -9.45
N GLN A 114 1.06 -15.87 -8.68
CA GLN A 114 1.92 -14.89 -8.03
C GLN A 114 3.15 -14.60 -8.91
N PHE A 115 3.93 -13.60 -8.53
CA PHE A 115 5.18 -13.24 -9.19
C PHE A 115 6.14 -14.44 -9.26
N ASP A 116 6.71 -14.72 -10.44
CA ASP A 116 7.68 -15.81 -10.65
C ASP A 116 9.11 -15.25 -10.56
N GLU A 117 9.76 -15.44 -9.41
CA GLU A 117 11.13 -14.98 -9.17
C GLU A 117 12.16 -15.62 -10.11
N THR A 118 11.87 -16.80 -10.65
CA THR A 118 12.82 -17.54 -11.50
C THR A 118 13.05 -16.86 -12.85
N ARG A 119 12.17 -15.93 -13.22
CA ARG A 119 12.24 -15.15 -14.47
C ARG A 119 12.99 -13.84 -14.34
N VAL A 120 13.35 -13.43 -13.12
CA VAL A 120 13.85 -12.08 -12.87
C VAL A 120 15.28 -11.86 -13.36
N GLU A 121 16.16 -12.84 -13.21
CA GLU A 121 17.61 -12.66 -13.46
C GLU A 121 17.89 -12.06 -14.86
N ALA A 122 17.14 -12.50 -15.88
CA ALA A 122 17.29 -12.02 -17.25
C ALA A 122 16.72 -10.60 -17.50
N LEU A 123 15.93 -10.08 -16.57
CA LEU A 123 15.26 -8.78 -16.64
C LEU A 123 15.96 -7.70 -15.81
N ILE A 124 16.86 -8.08 -14.90
CA ILE A 124 17.65 -7.14 -14.12
C ILE A 124 18.55 -6.32 -15.03
N THR A 125 18.53 -5.00 -14.84
CA THR A 125 19.46 -4.06 -15.45
C THR A 125 20.06 -3.15 -14.38
N PRO A 126 21.08 -2.33 -14.68
CA PRO A 126 21.59 -1.33 -13.74
C PRO A 126 20.54 -0.30 -13.28
N ARG A 127 19.43 -0.16 -14.04
CA ARG A 127 18.30 0.70 -13.68
C ARG A 127 17.27 0.00 -12.79
N THR A 128 17.33 -1.32 -12.62
CA THR A 128 16.38 -2.02 -11.74
C THR A 128 16.67 -1.67 -10.29
N LYS A 129 15.73 -1.00 -9.62
CA LYS A 129 15.90 -0.49 -8.24
C LYS A 129 14.84 -0.98 -7.27
N ALA A 130 13.70 -1.47 -7.76
CA ALA A 130 12.62 -1.91 -6.90
C ALA A 130 11.88 -3.12 -7.47
N LEU A 131 11.22 -3.84 -6.57
CA LEU A 131 10.24 -4.88 -6.87
C LEU A 131 8.91 -4.47 -6.21
N CYS A 132 7.86 -4.31 -7.01
CA CYS A 132 6.49 -4.18 -6.56
C CYS A 132 5.85 -5.57 -6.50
N LEU A 133 5.92 -6.23 -5.34
CA LEU A 133 5.41 -7.57 -5.13
C LEU A 133 3.92 -7.53 -4.79
N VAL A 134 3.08 -8.11 -5.64
CA VAL A 134 1.63 -8.12 -5.43
C VAL A 134 1.19 -9.41 -4.76
N HIS A 135 0.44 -9.30 -3.67
CA HIS A 135 -0.19 -10.43 -2.97
C HIS A 135 -1.56 -10.72 -3.57
N LEU A 136 -1.58 -11.42 -4.71
CA LEU A 136 -2.76 -11.54 -5.54
C LEU A 136 -3.77 -12.53 -4.94
N TYR A 137 -5.06 -12.17 -4.95
CA TYR A 137 -6.19 -13.00 -4.51
C TYR A 137 -6.14 -13.43 -3.04
N GLY A 138 -5.55 -12.62 -2.16
CA GLY A 138 -5.47 -12.94 -0.74
C GLY A 138 -4.48 -14.06 -0.43
N ARG A 139 -3.43 -14.20 -1.25
CA ARG A 139 -2.35 -15.15 -1.03
C ARG A 139 -1.05 -14.41 -0.77
N ASN A 140 -0.26 -14.92 0.16
CA ASN A 140 1.10 -14.46 0.37
C ASN A 140 1.96 -14.85 -0.85
N ALA A 141 2.57 -13.85 -1.49
CA ALA A 141 3.47 -14.01 -2.63
C ALA A 141 4.95 -13.98 -2.24
N TYR A 142 5.24 -13.66 -0.98
CA TYR A 142 6.60 -13.53 -0.48
C TYR A 142 7.21 -14.91 -0.24
N THR A 143 8.41 -15.13 -0.81
CA THR A 143 9.20 -16.35 -0.63
C THR A 143 10.60 -15.99 -0.13
N PRO A 144 11.34 -16.93 0.48
CA PRO A 144 12.76 -16.72 0.78
C PRO A 144 13.60 -16.37 -0.46
N ALA A 145 13.20 -16.83 -1.65
CA ALA A 145 13.90 -16.50 -2.88
C ALA A 145 13.66 -15.05 -3.32
N ILE A 146 12.45 -14.50 -3.12
CA ILE A 146 12.19 -13.06 -3.29
C ILE A 146 13.07 -12.23 -2.34
N ALA A 147 13.18 -12.65 -1.08
CA ALA A 147 14.04 -11.97 -0.11
C ALA A 147 15.51 -11.94 -0.58
N ALA A 148 16.04 -13.10 -0.96
CA ALA A 148 17.41 -13.24 -1.46
C ALA A 148 17.65 -12.44 -2.74
N LEU A 149 16.69 -12.43 -3.67
CA LEU A 149 16.75 -11.63 -4.90
C LEU A 149 16.84 -10.12 -4.58
N CYS A 150 16.00 -9.62 -3.68
CA CYS A 150 16.05 -8.22 -3.28
C CYS A 150 17.36 -7.86 -2.58
N GLU A 151 17.90 -8.74 -1.73
CA GLU A 151 19.18 -8.53 -1.07
C GLU A 151 20.35 -8.52 -2.06
N GLN A 152 20.42 -9.53 -2.94
CA GLN A 152 21.48 -9.70 -3.93
C GLN A 152 21.60 -8.50 -4.88
N HIS A 153 20.47 -7.93 -5.29
CA HIS A 153 20.43 -6.83 -6.26
C HIS A 153 20.16 -5.46 -5.60
N HIS A 154 20.13 -5.39 -4.27
CA HIS A 154 19.83 -4.18 -3.50
C HIS A 154 18.52 -3.50 -3.93
N LEU A 155 17.46 -4.29 -4.13
CA LEU A 155 16.16 -3.79 -4.58
C LEU A 155 15.31 -3.36 -3.38
N LEU A 156 14.64 -2.22 -3.53
CA LEU A 156 13.52 -1.85 -2.68
C LEU A 156 12.35 -2.79 -2.93
N LEU A 157 12.06 -3.66 -1.99
CA LEU A 157 10.81 -4.42 -1.96
C LEU A 157 9.64 -3.55 -1.48
N VAL A 158 8.69 -3.29 -2.37
CA VAL A 158 7.39 -2.65 -2.09
C VAL A 158 6.29 -3.69 -2.25
N GLU A 159 5.48 -3.89 -1.22
CA GLU A 159 4.33 -4.78 -1.29
C GLU A 159 3.10 -4.03 -1.83
N ASP A 160 2.41 -4.61 -2.80
CA ASP A 160 1.01 -4.31 -3.10
C ASP A 160 0.14 -5.33 -2.34
N ASN A 161 -0.30 -4.93 -1.15
CA ASN A 161 -1.08 -5.72 -0.23
C ASN A 161 -2.59 -5.42 -0.35
N ALA A 162 -3.04 -4.83 -1.45
CA ALA A 162 -4.43 -4.43 -1.66
C ALA A 162 -5.44 -5.59 -1.57
N GLN A 163 -5.01 -6.85 -1.66
CA GLN A 163 -5.88 -8.03 -1.66
C GLN A 163 -5.58 -9.03 -0.55
N ALA A 164 -4.58 -8.80 0.31
CA ALA A 164 -4.08 -9.80 1.26
C ALA A 164 -4.00 -9.27 2.71
N HIS A 165 -4.94 -8.42 3.11
CA HIS A 165 -5.06 -7.92 4.47
C HIS A 165 -4.94 -9.04 5.52
N GLY A 166 -3.86 -9.01 6.30
CA GLY A 166 -3.64 -9.95 7.40
C GLY A 166 -3.20 -11.36 7.02
N CYS A 167 -2.84 -11.63 5.75
CA CYS A 167 -2.24 -12.92 5.38
C CYS A 167 -0.93 -13.14 6.16
N ARG A 168 -0.71 -14.37 6.65
CA ARG A 168 0.48 -14.70 7.44
C ARG A 168 1.65 -15.13 6.57
N CYS A 169 2.86 -14.75 6.99
CA CYS A 169 4.14 -15.23 6.49
C CYS A 169 5.02 -15.58 7.70
N GLY A 170 4.90 -16.82 8.20
CA GLY A 170 5.47 -17.20 9.49
C GLY A 170 4.84 -16.39 10.63
N GLU A 171 5.68 -15.73 11.42
CA GLU A 171 5.26 -14.83 12.51
C GLU A 171 4.89 -13.42 12.04
N LEU A 172 5.23 -13.08 10.79
CA LEU A 172 4.91 -11.79 10.19
C LEU A 172 3.60 -11.87 9.40
N ARG A 173 3.11 -10.70 8.97
CA ARG A 173 1.98 -10.59 8.04
C ARG A 173 2.40 -9.87 6.77
N THR A 174 1.72 -10.15 5.67
CA THR A 174 1.82 -9.36 4.46
C THR A 174 1.47 -7.90 4.76
N GLY A 175 2.24 -7.00 4.17
CA GLY A 175 2.29 -5.60 4.48
C GLY A 175 3.37 -5.18 5.49
N ALA A 176 4.13 -6.14 6.04
CA ALA A 176 5.30 -5.90 6.88
C ALA A 176 6.50 -6.78 6.46
N LEU A 177 6.54 -7.27 5.21
CA LEU A 177 7.57 -8.18 4.72
C LEU A 177 8.66 -7.43 3.93
N GLY A 178 8.30 -6.33 3.27
CA GLY A 178 9.19 -5.46 2.52
C GLY A 178 9.58 -4.18 3.25
N HIS A 179 10.07 -3.20 2.49
CA HIS A 179 10.42 -1.88 3.01
C HIS A 179 9.19 -1.00 3.22
N ALA A 180 8.17 -1.15 2.38
CA ALA A 180 6.88 -0.48 2.52
C ALA A 180 5.77 -1.27 1.82
N SER A 181 4.52 -1.07 2.23
CA SER A 181 3.36 -1.73 1.63
C SER A 181 2.21 -0.78 1.40
N GLY A 182 1.59 -0.84 0.23
CA GLY A 182 0.31 -0.21 -0.05
C GLY A 182 -0.87 -1.13 0.28
N HIS A 183 -1.91 -0.58 0.92
CA HIS A 183 -3.14 -1.28 1.29
C HIS A 183 -4.34 -0.55 0.69
N SER A 184 -5.37 -1.32 0.35
CA SER A 184 -6.62 -0.81 -0.23
C SER A 184 -7.76 -1.19 0.68
N PHE A 185 -8.54 -0.21 1.13
CA PHE A 185 -9.80 -0.43 1.83
C PHE A 185 -11.01 -0.21 0.91
N TYR A 186 -10.86 -0.35 -0.40
CA TYR A 186 -12.01 -0.43 -1.31
C TYR A 186 -13.07 -1.41 -0.77
N PRO A 187 -14.39 -1.13 -0.89
CA PRO A 187 -15.41 -1.86 -0.11
C PRO A 187 -15.44 -3.38 -0.33
N GLY A 188 -14.98 -3.82 -1.51
CA GLY A 188 -14.91 -5.25 -1.86
C GLY A 188 -13.67 -6.01 -1.36
N LYS A 189 -12.76 -5.38 -0.60
CA LYS A 189 -11.58 -6.06 -0.04
C LYS A 189 -11.93 -6.86 1.21
N ASN A 190 -11.02 -7.73 1.66
CA ASN A 190 -11.18 -8.50 2.90
C ASN A 190 -11.44 -7.60 4.13
N LEU A 191 -10.80 -6.44 4.16
CA LEU A 191 -11.09 -5.34 5.06
C LEU A 191 -11.45 -4.11 4.21
N GLY A 192 -12.73 -3.85 4.03
CA GLY A 192 -13.24 -2.74 3.22
C GLY A 192 -13.82 -1.62 4.08
N ALA A 193 -13.53 -0.37 3.69
CA ALA A 193 -14.18 0.83 4.18
C ALA A 193 -15.56 1.03 3.52
N LEU A 194 -16.31 2.02 3.99
CA LEU A 194 -17.58 2.46 3.39
C LEU A 194 -17.37 3.47 2.26
N GLY A 195 -16.38 3.24 1.41
CA GLY A 195 -15.92 4.15 0.37
C GLY A 195 -14.55 3.74 -0.15
N ASP A 196 -13.90 4.64 -0.87
CA ASP A 196 -12.47 4.51 -1.15
C ASP A 196 -11.66 4.81 0.12
N GLY A 197 -10.58 4.05 0.31
CA GLY A 197 -9.64 4.24 1.40
C GLY A 197 -8.38 3.44 1.15
N GLY A 198 -7.26 3.88 1.71
CA GLY A 198 -6.01 3.17 1.63
C GLY A 198 -5.09 3.51 2.80
N ALA A 199 -3.99 2.79 2.89
CA ALA A 199 -2.93 3.11 3.82
C ALA A 199 -1.58 2.63 3.29
N VAL A 200 -0.51 3.25 3.79
CA VAL A 200 0.85 2.74 3.68
C VAL A 200 1.30 2.23 5.04
N THR A 201 1.94 1.06 5.08
CA THR A 201 2.70 0.59 6.25
C THR A 201 4.19 0.52 5.95
N THR A 202 5.02 0.87 6.93
CA THR A 202 6.50 0.79 6.83
C THR A 202 7.13 0.82 8.23
N ASN A 203 8.38 0.36 8.34
CA ASN A 203 9.22 0.53 9.53
C ASN A 203 10.20 1.71 9.40
N ASP A 204 10.27 2.35 8.24
CA ASP A 204 11.12 3.52 8.01
C ASP A 204 10.38 4.80 8.39
N LYS A 205 10.84 5.46 9.46
CA LYS A 205 10.27 6.72 9.93
C LYS A 205 10.39 7.84 8.90
N ALA A 206 11.54 7.97 8.25
CA ALA A 206 11.77 9.03 7.27
C ALA A 206 10.83 8.86 6.08
N LEU A 207 10.64 7.61 5.63
CA LEU A 207 9.66 7.29 4.60
C LEU A 207 8.24 7.63 5.04
N ALA A 208 7.82 7.20 6.23
CA ALA A 208 6.48 7.50 6.75
C ALA A 208 6.21 9.01 6.86
N ASP A 209 7.17 9.78 7.37
CA ASP A 209 7.08 11.24 7.49
C ASP A 209 6.97 11.91 6.12
N THR A 210 7.77 11.49 5.14
CA THR A 210 7.72 12.01 3.76
C THR A 210 6.39 11.65 3.08
N ILE A 211 5.92 10.41 3.21
CA ILE A 211 4.62 9.98 2.68
C ILE A 211 3.50 10.85 3.24
N ARG A 212 3.47 11.05 4.56
CA ARG A 212 2.45 11.88 5.21
C ARG A 212 2.49 13.33 4.73
N ALA A 213 3.69 13.88 4.51
CA ALA A 213 3.85 15.22 3.97
C ALA A 213 3.35 15.31 2.51
N VAL A 214 3.78 14.40 1.64
CA VAL A 214 3.38 14.35 0.22
C VAL A 214 1.86 14.16 0.09
N ALA A 215 1.25 13.30 0.90
CA ALA A 215 -0.19 13.07 1.00
C ALA A 215 -0.99 14.32 1.42
N LYS A 216 -0.33 15.28 2.07
CA LYS A 216 -0.87 16.56 2.55
C LYS A 216 -0.32 17.74 1.75
N SER A 217 -0.38 17.64 0.43
CA SER A 217 0.08 18.69 -0.50
C SER A 217 1.55 19.10 -0.31
N GLY A 218 2.38 18.23 0.26
CA GLY A 218 3.80 18.47 0.53
C GLY A 218 4.09 19.13 1.87
N SER A 219 3.08 19.24 2.74
CA SER A 219 3.15 20.01 3.97
C SER A 219 3.65 19.19 5.16
N GLN A 220 4.79 19.57 5.74
CA GLN A 220 5.27 19.06 7.04
C GLN A 220 4.84 19.94 8.22
N ALA A 221 4.53 21.21 7.96
CA ALA A 221 4.06 22.18 8.94
C ALA A 221 3.07 23.15 8.28
N LYS A 222 2.23 23.81 9.08
CA LYS A 222 1.26 24.80 8.57
C LYS A 222 1.99 25.86 7.74
N TYR A 223 1.71 25.92 6.44
CA TYR A 223 2.34 26.80 5.42
C TYR A 223 3.80 26.49 5.04
N GLY A 224 4.39 25.36 5.48
CA GLY A 224 5.67 24.86 4.97
C GLY A 224 5.45 23.72 3.99
N PHE A 225 5.91 23.87 2.74
CA PHE A 225 5.74 22.90 1.66
C PHE A 225 7.11 22.50 1.10
N ASN A 226 7.62 21.36 1.56
CA ASN A 226 8.97 20.89 1.19
C ASN A 226 8.97 19.99 -0.05
N TYR A 227 7.79 19.48 -0.43
CA TYR A 227 7.62 18.53 -1.53
C TYR A 227 6.51 18.97 -2.48
N ALA A 228 6.58 18.54 -3.73
CA ALA A 228 5.45 18.60 -4.65
C ALA A 228 4.45 17.48 -4.31
N GLY A 229 3.55 17.74 -3.36
CA GLY A 229 2.57 16.75 -2.89
C GLY A 229 1.24 16.74 -3.65
N ARG A 230 0.31 15.94 -3.13
CA ARG A 230 -1.08 15.80 -3.59
C ARG A 230 -2.04 15.84 -2.41
N ASN A 231 -3.34 15.90 -2.68
CA ASN A 231 -4.34 15.68 -1.64
C ASN A 231 -4.78 14.21 -1.69
N SER A 232 -4.23 13.38 -0.81
CA SER A 232 -4.63 11.98 -0.67
C SER A 232 -4.64 11.60 0.80
N ARG A 233 -5.82 11.64 1.42
CA ARG A 233 -6.01 11.40 2.85
C ARG A 233 -7.14 10.40 3.02
N LEU A 234 -7.08 9.65 4.12
CA LEU A 234 -8.24 8.94 4.62
C LEU A 234 -9.13 9.95 5.36
N ASP A 235 -10.44 9.77 5.29
CA ASP A 235 -11.40 10.56 6.05
C ASP A 235 -11.65 9.90 7.42
N ASP A 236 -11.94 10.71 8.46
CA ASP A 236 -12.23 10.22 9.82
C ASP A 236 -13.50 9.36 9.93
#